data_AF-A0A345NJI3-F1
#
_entry.id   AF-A0A345NJI3-F1
#
_cell.length_a   1.000
_cell.length_b   1.000
_cell.length_c   1.000
_cell.angle_alpha   90.00
_cell.angle_beta   90.00
_cell.angle_gamma   90.00
#
_symmetry.space_group_name_H-M   'P 1'
#
loop_
_entity.id
_entity.type
_entity.pdbx_description
1 polymer ?
#
loop_
_entity_poly.entity_id
_entity_poly.type
_entity_poly.pdbx_seq_one_letter_code
_entity_poly.pdbx_strand_id
1 'polypeptide(L)'
;MVLVPTPPGFWPLLLGVALAALAPLLGFLWGGALGPGQDEQALSPIYLGLFIGVLVGSLGVVLALWGGVKLYRHNRSVDPDTGRTD
;
A
#
# COMPACT_ATOMS: atom_id res chain seq x y z
N MET A 1 19.74 -24.92 9.00
CA MET A 1 18.96 -23.71 9.33
C MET A 1 17.70 -23.74 8.48
N VAL A 2 16.52 -23.80 9.10
CA VAL A 2 15.23 -23.84 8.39
C VAL A 2 14.66 -22.42 8.36
N LEU A 3 14.30 -21.91 7.19
CA LEU A 3 13.63 -20.62 7.03
C LEU A 3 12.18 -20.75 7.51
N VAL A 4 11.76 -19.92 8.46
CA VAL A 4 10.37 -19.86 8.89
C VAL A 4 9.54 -19.20 7.77
N PRO A 5 8.46 -19.83 7.29
CA PRO A 5 7.63 -19.25 6.24
C PRO A 5 6.99 -17.96 6.71
N THR A 6 7.00 -16.92 5.87
CA THR A 6 6.35 -15.65 6.18
C THR A 6 4.82 -15.83 6.23
N PRO A 7 4.11 -15.27 7.22
CA PRO A 7 2.67 -15.45 7.34
C PRO A 7 1.89 -15.02 6.08
N PRO A 8 0.86 -15.78 5.68
CA PRO A 8 0.02 -15.44 4.53
C PRO A 8 -0.71 -14.12 4.79
N GLY A 9 -0.43 -13.11 3.96
CA GLY A 9 -1.00 -11.76 4.09
C GLY A 9 0.02 -10.66 4.44
N PHE A 10 1.21 -11.04 4.90
CA PHE A 10 2.28 -10.08 5.22
C PHE A 10 2.76 -9.27 4.00
N TRP A 11 3.09 -9.95 2.91
CA TRP A 11 3.55 -9.30 1.68
C TRP A 11 2.56 -8.32 1.05
N PRO A 12 1.27 -8.69 0.83
CA PRO A 12 0.29 -7.75 0.29
C PRO A 12 0.01 -6.59 1.25
N LEU A 13 0.06 -6.81 2.57
CA LEU A 13 -0.01 -5.72 3.56
C LEU A 13 1.16 -4.75 3.38
N LEU A 14 2.38 -5.25 3.43
CA LEU A 14 3.60 -4.43 3.36
C LEU A 14 3.67 -3.63 2.05
N LEU A 15 3.46 -4.30 0.92
CA LEU A 15 3.46 -3.64 -0.40
C LEU A 15 2.31 -2.67 -0.54
N GLY A 16 1.12 -3.00 -0.03
CA GLY A 16 -0.04 -2.11 -0.05
C GLY A 16 0.21 -0.82 0.73
N VAL A 17 0.78 -0.94 1.93
CA VAL A 17 1.14 0.23 2.77
C VAL A 17 2.22 1.07 2.10
N ALA A 18 3.26 0.43 1.57
CA ALA A 18 4.32 1.12 0.85
C ALA A 18 3.77 1.88 -0.37
N LEU A 19 2.91 1.25 -1.16
CA LEU A 19 2.30 1.87 -2.33
C LEU A 19 1.35 3.02 -1.94
N ALA A 20 0.54 2.83 -0.90
CA ALA A 20 -0.38 3.85 -0.39
C ALA A 20 0.34 5.13 0.05
N ALA A 21 1.50 4.98 0.71
CA ALA A 21 2.28 6.11 1.20
C ALA A 21 3.14 6.75 0.10
N LEU A 22 3.83 5.92 -0.71
CA LEU A 22 4.83 6.40 -1.66
C LEU A 22 4.24 6.86 -2.98
N ALA A 23 3.16 6.26 -3.47
CA ALA A 23 2.63 6.61 -4.80
C ALA A 23 2.18 8.08 -4.91
N PRO A 24 1.48 8.68 -3.92
CA PRO A 24 1.12 10.11 -3.99
C PRO A 24 2.36 11.02 -3.98
N LEU A 25 3.36 10.70 -3.17
CA LEU A 25 4.62 11.46 -3.07
C LEU A 25 5.42 11.40 -4.37
N LEU A 26 5.55 10.20 -4.96
CA LEU A 26 6.25 10.00 -6.22
C LEU A 26 5.50 10.66 -7.39
N GLY A 27 4.17 10.57 -7.40
CA GLY A 27 3.33 11.24 -8.40
C GLY A 27 3.47 12.75 -8.33
N PHE A 28 3.44 13.33 -7.12
CA PHE A 28 3.67 14.75 -6.91
C PHE A 28 5.08 15.18 -7.36
N LEU A 29 6.12 14.44 -6.96
CA LEU A 29 7.50 14.74 -7.31
C LEU A 29 7.71 14.70 -8.84
N TRP A 30 7.19 13.66 -9.49
CA TRP A 30 7.25 13.51 -10.94
C TRP A 30 6.51 14.67 -11.65
N GLY A 31 5.30 14.98 -11.20
CA GLY A 31 4.52 16.10 -11.75
C GLY A 31 5.21 17.46 -11.57
N GLY A 32 5.90 17.67 -10.44
CA GLY A 32 6.70 18.87 -10.20
C GLY A 32 7.94 18.94 -11.08
N ALA A 33 8.60 17.80 -11.34
CA ALA A 33 9.80 17.74 -12.19
C ALA A 33 9.50 18.09 -13.67
N LEU A 34 8.26 17.93 -14.13
CA LEU A 34 7.82 18.30 -15.48
C LEU A 34 7.66 19.82 -15.66
N GLY A 35 7.66 20.60 -14.58
CA GLY A 35 7.56 22.07 -14.64
C GLY A 35 6.13 22.61 -14.84
N PRO A 36 5.96 23.96 -14.83
CA PRO A 36 4.67 24.59 -15.08
C PRO A 36 4.27 24.34 -16.55
N GLY A 37 3.12 23.69 -16.75
CA GLY A 37 2.59 23.40 -18.07
C GLY A 37 2.44 24.66 -18.93
N GLN A 38 2.60 24.52 -20.24
CA GLN A 38 2.62 25.64 -21.19
C GLN A 38 1.23 26.22 -21.49
N ASP A 39 0.15 25.50 -21.13
CA ASP A 39 -1.22 25.86 -21.46
C ASP A 39 -2.04 26.21 -20.22
N GLU A 40 -2.59 27.43 -20.17
CA GLU A 40 -3.48 27.91 -19.09
C GLU A 40 -4.81 27.13 -18.96
N GLN A 41 -5.16 26.33 -19.98
CA GLN A 41 -6.38 25.52 -20.01
C GLN A 41 -6.16 24.05 -19.61
N ALA A 42 -4.90 23.61 -19.50
CA ALA A 42 -4.58 22.24 -19.07
C ALA A 42 -4.31 22.19 -17.56
N LEU A 43 -4.73 21.11 -16.91
CA LEU A 43 -4.32 20.82 -15.53
C LEU A 43 -2.80 20.82 -15.44
N SER A 44 -2.24 21.62 -14.53
CA SER A 44 -0.79 21.68 -14.31
C SER A 44 -0.23 20.27 -14.08
N PRO A 45 0.92 19.92 -14.67
CA PRO A 45 1.53 18.59 -14.56
C PRO A 45 1.66 18.08 -13.12
N ILE A 46 1.82 18.98 -12.15
CA ILE A 46 1.87 18.67 -10.72
C ILE A 46 0.55 18.06 -10.19
N TYR A 47 -0.59 18.58 -10.64
CA TYR A 47 -1.91 18.08 -10.25
C TYR A 47 -2.19 16.73 -10.91
N LEU A 48 -1.80 16.56 -12.17
CA LEU A 48 -1.93 15.28 -12.87
C LEU A 48 -1.06 14.20 -12.21
N GLY A 49 0.19 14.52 -11.91
CA GLY A 49 1.11 13.61 -11.22
C GLY A 49 0.57 13.19 -9.85
N LEU A 50 0.13 14.16 -9.03
CA LEU A 50 -0.48 13.88 -7.73
C LEU A 50 -1.76 13.04 -7.87
N PHE A 51 -2.62 13.37 -8.84
CA PHE A 51 -3.87 12.64 -9.07
C PHE A 51 -3.61 11.17 -9.41
N ILE A 52 -2.69 10.90 -10.34
CA ILE A 52 -2.28 9.53 -10.68
C ILE A 52 -1.69 8.83 -9.45
N GLY A 53 -0.82 9.53 -8.70
CA GLY A 53 -0.22 9.01 -7.48
C GLY A 53 -1.26 8.62 -6.41
N VAL A 54 -2.31 9.43 -6.24
CA VAL A 54 -3.43 9.14 -5.32
C VAL A 54 -4.27 7.95 -5.80
N LEU A 55 -4.55 7.84 -7.10
CA LEU A 55 -5.27 6.68 -7.64
C LEU A 55 -4.51 5.38 -7.41
N VAL A 56 -3.20 5.37 -7.69
CA VAL A 56 -2.33 4.21 -7.44
C VAL A 56 -2.20 3.94 -5.94
N GLY A 57 -2.04 4.99 -5.12
CA GLY A 57 -1.98 4.87 -3.67
C GLY A 57 -3.25 4.27 -3.08
N SER A 58 -4.42 4.64 -3.61
CA SER A 58 -5.72 4.11 -3.21
C SER A 58 -5.82 2.60 -3.50
N LEU A 59 -5.29 2.13 -4.62
CA LEU A 59 -5.17 0.69 -4.90
C LEU A 59 -4.24 0.00 -3.88
N GLY A 60 -3.17 0.68 -3.47
CA GLY A 60 -2.30 0.26 -2.36
C GLY A 60 -3.06 0.06 -1.05
N VAL A 61 -3.97 0.97 -0.71
CA VAL A 61 -4.83 0.85 0.48
C VAL A 61 -5.71 -0.41 0.41
N VAL A 62 -6.31 -0.68 -0.75
CA VAL A 62 -7.13 -1.90 -0.93
C VAL A 62 -6.28 -3.17 -0.75
N LEU A 63 -5.07 -3.20 -1.30
CA LEU A 63 -4.13 -4.30 -1.10
C LEU A 63 -3.70 -4.45 0.36
N ALA A 64 -3.45 -3.33 1.05
CA ALA A 64 -3.08 -3.31 2.45
C ALA A 64 -4.19 -3.90 3.32
N LEU A 65 -5.43 -3.47 3.11
CA LEU A 65 -6.60 -3.99 3.82
C LEU A 65 -6.81 -5.48 3.56
N TRP A 66 -6.71 -5.91 2.30
CA TRP A 66 -6.86 -7.32 1.96
C TRP A 66 -5.76 -8.20 2.59
N GLY A 67 -4.51 -7.75 2.54
CA GLY A 67 -3.37 -8.41 3.19
C GLY A 67 -3.52 -8.46 4.71
N GLY A 68 -3.95 -7.35 5.33
CA GLY A 68 -4.21 -7.27 6.76
C GLY A 68 -5.34 -8.18 7.22
N VAL A 69 -6.45 -8.23 6.48
CA VAL A 69 -7.55 -9.17 6.78
C VAL A 69 -7.08 -10.63 6.66
N LYS A 70 -6.30 -10.95 5.62
CA LYS A 70 -5.75 -12.31 5.44
C LYS A 70 -4.80 -12.69 6.58
N LEU A 71 -3.93 -11.76 6.99
CA LEU A 71 -2.99 -11.96 8.09
C LEU A 71 -3.72 -12.10 9.43
N TYR A 72 -4.71 -11.24 9.69
CA TYR A 72 -5.53 -11.26 10.89
C TYR A 72 -6.29 -12.58 11.02
N ARG A 73 -6.91 -13.06 9.92
CA ARG A 73 -7.60 -14.35 9.89
C ARG A 73 -6.64 -15.50 10.18
N HIS A 74 -5.44 -15.50 9.60
CA HIS A 74 -4.46 -16.55 9.85
C HIS A 74 -4.01 -16.57 11.31
N ASN A 75 -3.74 -15.41 11.91
CA ASN A 75 -3.32 -15.32 13.30
C ASN A 75 -4.41 -15.78 14.28
N ARG A 76 -5.68 -15.50 13.95
CA ARG A 76 -6.83 -15.96 14.76
C ARG A 76 -7.06 -17.47 14.69
N SER A 77 -6.72 -18.13 13.58
CA SER A 77 -6.81 -19.59 13.46
C SER A 77 -5.75 -20.33 14.27
N VAL A 78 -4.64 -19.65 14.61
CA VAL A 78 -3.51 -20.22 15.34
C VAL A 78 -3.73 -20.16 16.87
N ASP A 79 -4.69 -19.37 17.36
CA ASP A 79 -5.00 -19.25 18.80
C ASP A 79 -6.42 -19.72 19.17
N PRO A 80 -6.64 -21.04 19.30
CA PRO A 80 -7.76 -21.58 20.07
C PRO A 80 -7.35 -22.33 21.36
N ASP A 81 -6.04 -22.53 21.64
CA ASP A 81 -5.61 -23.55 22.61
C ASP A 81 -4.50 -23.14 23.60
N THR A 82 -4.36 -21.85 23.92
CA THR A 82 -3.53 -21.43 25.09
C THR A 82 -4.30 -21.56 26.41
N GLY A 83 -5.05 -22.66 26.54
CA GLY A 83 -5.94 -23.01 27.65
C GLY A 83 -5.74 -24.45 28.13
N ARG A 84 -4.49 -24.95 28.19
CA ARG A 84 -4.18 -26.18 28.92
C ARG A 84 -3.10 -25.94 29.95
N THR A 85 -3.54 -25.66 31.18
CA THR A 85 -2.94 -26.29 32.36
C THR A 85 -2.96 -27.80 32.12
N ASP A 86 -1.78 -28.43 32.16
CA ASP A 86 -1.44 -29.72 32.78
C ASP A 86 -0.06 -30.15 32.27
#